data_AF-A0A4V6PN52-F1
#
_entry.id   AF-A0A4V6PN52-F1
#
_cell.length_a   1.000
_cell.length_b   1.000
_cell.length_c   1.000
_cell.angle_alpha   90.00
_cell.angle_beta   90.00
_cell.angle_gamma   90.00
#
_symmetry.space_group_name_H-M   'P 1'
#
loop_
_entity.id
_entity.type
_entity.pdbx_description
1 polymer ?
#
loop_
_entity_poly.entity_id
_entity_poly.type
_entity_poly.pdbx_seq_one_letter_code
_entity_poly.pdbx_strand_id
1 'polypeptide(L)'
;MTTTTAYIQQNNERRKKLNDQNESFYSDILLYVRSSNVDQRAGEELLLELLEHLIDAQERGRRAADVFGEDPEGYCKSLVDELPKETLTGKLLLWLYMAAYGAMWMFGLMGFMQLLFPELNKPVSLTHLLIFGSVFITIPLAAMVVMKKTVFMKDKPAKINIAWGITGAAILFLPYPIILFVPAGYEINLSWIIYLSITVILFIGTRLLKGRVFD
;
A
#
# COMPACT_ATOMS: atom_id res chain seq x y z
N MET A 1 7.19 24.04 -6.09
CA MET A 1 7.73 22.78 -5.56
C MET A 1 6.95 21.65 -6.19
N THR A 2 7.62 20.63 -6.74
CA THR A 2 6.98 19.44 -7.32
C THR A 2 6.33 18.62 -6.21
N THR A 3 5.08 18.18 -6.39
CA THR A 3 4.35 17.36 -5.40
C THR A 3 4.83 15.91 -5.44
N THR A 4 4.64 15.16 -4.35
CA THR A 4 4.95 13.71 -4.30
C THR A 4 4.24 12.95 -5.42
N THR A 5 2.98 13.30 -5.70
CA THR A 5 2.20 12.70 -6.79
C THR A 5 2.84 12.93 -8.16
N ALA A 6 3.45 14.10 -8.38
CA ALA A 6 4.16 14.40 -9.62
C ALA A 6 5.45 13.58 -9.75
N TYR A 7 6.23 13.39 -8.68
CA TYR A 7 7.38 12.48 -8.69
C TYR A 7 6.95 11.04 -9.00
N ILE A 8 5.88 10.54 -8.37
CA ILE A 8 5.33 9.19 -8.64
C ILE A 8 4.95 9.05 -10.12
N GLN A 9 4.27 10.04 -10.68
CA GLN A 9 3.85 10.02 -12.08
C GLN A 9 5.06 10.01 -13.03
N GLN A 10 6.02 10.89 -12.79
CA GLN A 10 7.25 10.95 -13.59
C GLN A 10 8.03 9.63 -13.49
N ASN A 11 8.12 9.05 -12.29
CA ASN A 11 8.75 7.75 -12.07
C ASN A 11 8.08 6.66 -12.93
N ASN A 12 6.75 6.57 -12.88
CA ASN A 12 5.98 5.59 -13.65
C ASN A 12 6.14 5.74 -15.17
N GLU A 13 6.25 6.98 -15.66
CA GLU A 13 6.47 7.25 -17.09
C GLU A 13 7.89 6.89 -17.53
N ARG A 14 8.90 7.29 -16.76
CA ARG A 14 10.31 7.04 -17.06
C ARG A 14 10.67 5.56 -16.95
N ARG A 15 10.06 4.83 -16.02
CA ARG A 15 10.32 3.39 -15.79
C ARG A 15 10.05 2.55 -17.04
N LYS A 16 9.10 2.97 -17.88
CA LYS A 16 8.78 2.30 -19.16
C LYS A 16 9.93 2.28 -20.17
N LYS A 17 11.01 3.04 -19.92
CA LYS A 17 12.21 3.07 -20.77
C LYS A 17 13.23 1.98 -20.40
N LEU A 18 13.07 1.34 -19.24
CA LEU A 18 13.97 0.26 -18.82
C LEU A 18 13.70 -1.00 -19.64
N ASN A 19 14.75 -1.79 -19.86
CA ASN A 19 14.60 -3.17 -20.29
C ASN A 19 14.15 -4.06 -19.11
N ASP A 20 13.69 -5.28 -19.39
CA ASP A 20 13.13 -6.19 -18.38
C ASP A 20 14.07 -6.46 -17.19
N GLN A 21 15.37 -6.59 -17.46
CA GLN A 21 16.38 -6.84 -16.41
C GLN A 21 16.50 -5.65 -15.46
N ASN A 22 16.65 -4.44 -16.02
CA ASN A 22 16.77 -3.21 -15.24
C ASN A 22 15.43 -2.83 -14.58
N GLU A 23 14.29 -3.13 -15.21
CA GLU A 23 12.99 -2.92 -14.59
C GLU A 23 12.81 -3.80 -13.35
N SER A 24 13.18 -5.08 -13.42
CA SER A 24 13.13 -5.98 -12.26
C SER A 24 14.04 -5.48 -11.15
N PHE A 25 15.27 -5.08 -11.48
CA PHE A 25 16.23 -4.53 -10.52
C PHE A 25 15.69 -3.26 -9.85
N TYR A 26 15.19 -2.31 -10.64
CA TYR A 26 14.65 -1.06 -10.14
C TYR A 26 13.36 -1.25 -9.33
N SER A 27 12.54 -2.26 -9.67
CA SER A 27 11.34 -2.60 -8.89
C SER A 27 11.67 -3.02 -7.47
N ASP A 28 12.81 -3.69 -7.27
CA ASP A 28 13.30 -4.07 -5.95
C ASP A 28 13.74 -2.84 -5.14
N ILE A 29 14.46 -1.89 -5.75
CA ILE A 29 14.79 -0.59 -5.14
C ILE A 29 13.52 0.17 -4.74
N LEU A 30 12.56 0.26 -5.66
CA LEU A 30 11.30 0.95 -5.46
C LEU A 30 10.51 0.39 -4.27
N LEU A 31 10.45 -0.94 -4.14
CA LEU A 31 9.80 -1.59 -3.01
C LEU A 31 10.55 -1.33 -1.70
N TYR A 32 11.88 -1.35 -1.70
CA TYR A 32 12.69 -1.09 -0.50
C TYR A 32 12.53 0.35 0.02
N VAL A 33 12.61 1.35 -0.87
CA VAL A 33 12.49 2.76 -0.47
C VAL A 33 11.07 3.07 0.00
N ARG A 34 10.03 2.66 -0.75
CA ARG A 34 8.62 2.93 -0.38
C ARG A 34 8.16 2.21 0.90
N SER A 35 8.82 1.12 1.27
CA SER A 35 8.56 0.41 2.54
C SER A 35 9.42 0.93 3.70
N SER A 36 10.29 1.91 3.46
CA SER A 36 11.14 2.50 4.48
C SER A 36 10.45 3.67 5.18
N ASN A 37 10.86 3.92 6.43
CA ASN A 37 10.29 4.98 7.25
C ASN A 37 10.96 6.34 6.95
N VAL A 38 10.79 6.80 5.71
CA VAL A 38 11.32 8.07 5.19
C VAL A 38 10.18 8.98 4.74
N ASP A 39 10.44 10.28 4.71
CA ASP A 39 9.53 11.26 4.12
C ASP A 39 9.18 10.84 2.69
N GLN A 40 7.89 10.85 2.38
CA GLN A 40 7.41 10.26 1.15
C GLN A 40 7.91 11.03 -0.08
N ARG A 41 8.01 12.35 0.00
CA ARG A 41 8.50 13.17 -1.10
C ARG A 41 9.98 12.94 -1.32
N ALA A 42 10.79 12.96 -0.26
CA ALA A 42 12.22 12.69 -0.32
C ALA A 42 12.51 11.28 -0.86
N GLY A 43 11.70 10.29 -0.48
CA GLY A 43 11.79 8.93 -1.02
C GLY A 43 11.49 8.84 -2.51
N GLU A 44 10.43 9.50 -3.00
CA GLU A 44 10.10 9.51 -4.44
C GLU A 44 11.08 10.32 -5.28
N GLU A 45 11.67 11.37 -4.72
CA GLU A 45 12.76 12.13 -5.34
C GLU A 45 14.01 11.27 -5.50
N LEU A 46 14.44 10.59 -4.44
CA LEU A 46 15.55 9.62 -4.50
C LEU A 46 15.27 8.54 -5.55
N LEU A 47 14.07 7.96 -5.56
CA LEU A 47 13.70 6.93 -6.53
C LEU A 47 13.80 7.42 -7.97
N LEU A 48 13.36 8.65 -8.24
CA LEU A 48 13.48 9.23 -9.57
C LEU A 48 14.94 9.45 -9.95
N GLU A 49 15.78 9.93 -9.03
CA GLU A 49 17.22 10.09 -9.26
C GLU A 49 17.90 8.75 -9.61
N LEU A 50 17.65 7.71 -8.80
CA LEU A 50 18.19 6.36 -9.04
C LEU A 50 17.70 5.80 -10.39
N LEU A 51 16.44 6.08 -10.76
CA LEU A 51 15.89 5.67 -12.05
C LEU A 51 16.62 6.34 -13.23
N GLU A 52 16.88 7.65 -13.14
CA GLU A 52 17.60 8.37 -14.19
C GLU A 52 19.05 7.86 -14.34
N HIS A 53 19.74 7.58 -13.25
CA HIS A 53 21.07 6.97 -13.30
C HIS A 53 21.07 5.57 -13.94
N LEU A 54 20.06 4.77 -13.66
CA LEU A 54 19.91 3.45 -14.27
C LEU A 54 19.61 3.55 -15.77
N ILE A 55 18.76 4.49 -16.18
CA ILE A 55 18.47 4.76 -17.60
C ILE A 55 19.74 5.19 -18.33
N ASP A 56 20.52 6.14 -17.79
CA ASP A 56 21.78 6.58 -18.39
C ASP A 56 22.80 5.44 -18.52
N ALA A 57 22.92 4.58 -17.50
CA ALA A 57 23.78 3.40 -17.59
C ALA A 57 23.32 2.43 -18.68
N GLN A 58 22.01 2.17 -18.77
CA GLN A 58 21.44 1.32 -19.81
C GLN A 58 21.73 1.87 -21.21
N GLU A 59 21.54 3.17 -21.44
CA GLU A 59 21.79 3.83 -22.73
C GLU A 59 23.27 3.76 -23.14
N ARG A 60 24.18 3.73 -22.15
CA ARG A 60 25.63 3.56 -22.36
C ARG A 60 26.09 2.09 -22.38
N GLY A 61 25.18 1.13 -22.30
CA GLY A 61 25.50 -0.31 -22.27
C GLY A 61 26.24 -0.76 -21.00
N ARG A 62 26.13 -0.01 -19.90
CA ARG A 62 26.69 -0.35 -18.58
C ARG A 62 25.71 -1.20 -17.79
N ARG A 63 26.22 -2.05 -16.90
CA ARG A 63 25.41 -2.87 -15.99
C ARG A 63 24.92 -2.01 -14.82
N ALA A 64 23.78 -2.37 -14.24
CA ALA A 64 23.30 -1.74 -13.00
C ALA A 64 24.34 -1.78 -11.88
N ALA A 65 25.06 -2.91 -11.73
CA ALA A 65 26.14 -3.05 -10.74
C ALA A 65 27.28 -2.03 -10.90
N ASP A 66 27.49 -1.51 -12.12
CA ASP A 66 28.53 -0.50 -12.38
C ASP A 66 28.11 0.90 -11.84
N VAL A 67 26.83 1.09 -11.52
CA VAL A 67 26.28 2.33 -10.92
C VAL A 67 25.98 2.15 -9.43
N PHE A 68 25.28 1.06 -9.09
CA PHE A 68 24.75 0.81 -7.74
C PHE A 68 25.67 -0.08 -6.89
N GLY A 69 26.78 -0.56 -7.46
CA GLY A 69 27.68 -1.52 -6.84
C GLY A 69 27.16 -2.96 -6.88
N GLU A 70 27.99 -3.88 -6.38
CA GLU A 70 27.67 -5.31 -6.27
C GLU A 70 26.79 -5.62 -5.02
N ASP A 71 26.58 -4.63 -4.14
CA ASP A 71 25.65 -4.70 -2.99
C ASP A 71 24.55 -3.62 -3.07
N PRO A 72 23.51 -3.83 -3.90
CA PRO A 72 22.40 -2.89 -4.05
C PRO A 72 21.61 -2.67 -2.76
N GLU A 73 21.52 -3.68 -1.88
CA GLU A 73 20.82 -3.57 -0.60
C GLU A 73 21.55 -2.61 0.33
N GLY A 74 22.86 -2.82 0.52
CA GLY A 74 23.70 -1.93 1.32
C GLY A 74 23.67 -0.49 0.81
N TYR A 75 23.73 -0.31 -0.52
CA TYR A 75 23.64 1.00 -1.15
C TYR A 75 22.28 1.67 -0.93
N CYS A 76 21.17 0.96 -1.14
CA CYS A 76 19.83 1.52 -0.89
C CYS A 76 19.62 1.83 0.59
N LYS A 77 20.17 1.01 1.49
CA LYS A 77 20.09 1.23 2.93
C LYS A 77 20.82 2.50 3.35
N SER A 78 22.04 2.74 2.87
CA SER A 78 22.78 3.96 3.23
C SER A 78 22.04 5.21 2.77
N LEU A 79 21.49 5.21 1.55
CA LEU A 79 20.71 6.33 1.03
C LEU A 79 19.45 6.58 1.86
N VAL A 80 18.69 5.53 2.18
CA VAL A 80 17.47 5.63 3.00
C VAL A 80 17.77 6.13 4.42
N ASP A 81 18.90 5.74 5.00
CA ASP A 81 19.29 6.16 6.35
C ASP A 81 19.68 7.65 6.42
N GLU A 82 20.07 8.26 5.29
CA GLU A 82 20.36 9.69 5.16
C GLU A 82 19.11 10.56 4.91
N LEU A 83 18.01 9.95 4.45
CA LEU A 83 16.78 10.69 4.17
C LEU A 83 16.06 11.16 5.45
N PRO A 84 15.34 12.29 5.39
CA PRO A 84 14.47 12.71 6.48
C PRO A 84 13.43 11.63 6.77
N LYS A 85 13.19 11.37 8.06
CA LYS A 85 12.18 10.39 8.50
C LYS A 85 10.80 10.98 8.45
N GLU A 86 9.82 10.11 8.25
CA GLU A 86 8.44 10.58 8.17
C GLU A 86 7.92 11.10 9.51
N THR A 87 7.23 12.25 9.45
CA THR A 87 6.72 12.93 10.65
C THR A 87 5.60 12.15 11.34
N LEU A 88 5.42 12.34 12.65
CA LEU A 88 4.30 11.73 13.38
C LEU A 88 2.95 12.16 12.80
N THR A 89 2.82 13.42 12.40
CA THR A 89 1.61 13.95 11.76
C THR A 89 1.35 13.27 10.43
N GLY A 90 2.37 13.13 9.57
CA GLY A 90 2.26 12.41 8.29
C GLY A 90 1.82 10.95 8.49
N LYS A 91 2.42 10.25 9.45
CA LYS A 91 2.01 8.88 9.83
C LYS A 91 0.57 8.80 10.29
N LEU A 92 0.14 9.73 11.15
CA LEU A 92 -1.24 9.76 11.65
C LEU A 92 -2.24 10.04 10.51
N LEU A 93 -1.91 10.96 9.61
CA LEU A 93 -2.72 11.24 8.42
C LEU A 93 -2.81 10.03 7.50
N LEU A 94 -1.69 9.33 7.26
CA LEU A 94 -1.66 8.10 6.49
C LEU A 94 -2.52 7.01 7.15
N TRP A 95 -2.44 6.85 8.47
CA TRP A 95 -3.25 5.89 9.22
C TRP A 95 -4.74 6.22 9.16
N LEU A 96 -5.10 7.50 9.31
CA LEU A 96 -6.48 7.95 9.16
C LEU A 96 -6.99 7.69 7.73
N TYR A 97 -6.16 7.95 6.72
CA TYR A 97 -6.47 7.67 5.33
C TYR A 97 -6.69 6.17 5.08
N MET A 98 -5.81 5.31 5.59
CA MET A 98 -5.97 3.85 5.49
C MET A 98 -7.22 3.35 6.23
N ALA A 99 -7.49 3.87 7.43
CA ALA A 99 -8.68 3.52 8.20
C ALA A 99 -9.97 3.95 7.47
N ALA A 100 -10.00 5.14 6.89
CA ALA A 100 -11.12 5.62 6.09
C ALA A 100 -11.33 4.75 4.83
N TYR A 101 -10.26 4.33 4.17
CA TYR A 101 -10.32 3.42 3.01
C TYR A 101 -10.82 2.03 3.40
N GLY A 102 -10.35 1.49 4.53
CA GLY A 102 -10.82 0.21 5.06
C GLY A 102 -12.30 0.28 5.42
N ALA A 103 -12.72 1.31 6.14
CA ALA A 103 -14.12 1.54 6.45
C ALA A 103 -14.96 1.64 5.16
N MET A 104 -14.54 2.45 4.19
CA MET A 104 -15.21 2.58 2.90
C MET A 104 -15.41 1.20 2.25
N TRP A 105 -14.35 0.38 2.21
CA TRP A 105 -14.44 -0.96 1.65
C TRP A 105 -15.41 -1.88 2.39
N MET A 106 -15.38 -1.85 3.72
CA MET A 106 -16.27 -2.65 4.56
C MET A 106 -17.74 -2.26 4.37
N PHE A 107 -18.06 -0.97 4.52
CA PHE A 107 -19.44 -0.48 4.33
C PHE A 107 -19.92 -0.74 2.89
N GLY A 108 -19.05 -0.61 1.90
CA GLY A 108 -19.38 -0.86 0.49
C GLY A 108 -19.68 -2.33 0.22
N LEU A 109 -18.81 -3.24 0.69
CA LEU A 109 -19.01 -4.68 0.55
C LEU A 109 -20.29 -5.12 1.25
N MET A 110 -20.55 -4.62 2.46
CA MET A 110 -21.76 -4.99 3.20
C MET A 110 -23.04 -4.50 2.52
N GLY A 111 -23.08 -3.23 2.09
CA GLY A 111 -24.24 -2.69 1.37
C GLY A 111 -24.51 -3.45 0.07
N PHE A 112 -23.44 -3.82 -0.64
CA PHE A 112 -23.53 -4.62 -1.86
C PHE A 112 -24.01 -6.06 -1.59
N MET A 113 -23.50 -6.71 -0.56
CA MET A 113 -23.93 -8.07 -0.17
C MET A 113 -25.38 -8.09 0.31
N GLN A 114 -25.83 -7.09 1.07
CA GLN A 114 -27.22 -6.96 1.50
C GLN A 114 -28.17 -6.70 0.32
N LEU A 115 -27.71 -5.98 -0.70
CA LEU A 115 -28.48 -5.71 -1.93
C LEU A 115 -28.65 -6.98 -2.79
N LEU A 116 -27.58 -7.75 -3.01
CA LEU A 116 -27.60 -8.93 -3.88
C LEU A 116 -28.06 -10.21 -3.18
N PHE A 117 -27.76 -10.34 -1.89
CA PHE A 117 -28.05 -11.53 -1.10
C PHE A 117 -28.71 -11.16 0.24
N PRO A 118 -29.95 -10.65 0.24
CA PRO A 118 -30.65 -10.23 1.46
C PRO A 118 -30.75 -11.33 2.52
N GLU A 119 -30.82 -12.60 2.08
CA GLU A 119 -30.90 -13.79 2.95
C GLU A 119 -29.63 -14.01 3.79
N LEU A 120 -28.47 -13.49 3.35
CA LEU A 120 -27.20 -13.58 4.05
C LEU A 120 -26.93 -12.38 4.96
N ASN A 121 -27.89 -11.46 5.08
CA ASN A 121 -27.72 -10.23 5.84
C ASN A 121 -27.67 -10.53 7.34
N LYS A 122 -26.49 -10.30 7.94
CA LYS A 122 -26.30 -10.34 9.39
C LYS A 122 -26.11 -8.92 9.94
N PRO A 123 -26.67 -8.62 11.12
CA PRO A 123 -26.46 -7.33 11.75
C PRO A 123 -24.99 -7.14 12.05
N VAL A 124 -24.49 -5.93 11.81
CA VAL A 124 -23.11 -5.57 12.13
C VAL A 124 -23.07 -4.84 13.44
N SER A 125 -21.96 -5.02 14.14
CA SER A 125 -21.76 -4.51 15.48
C SER A 125 -20.50 -3.66 15.52
N LEU A 126 -20.40 -2.82 16.54
CA LEU A 126 -19.18 -2.05 16.78
C LEU A 126 -17.95 -2.97 16.92
N THR A 127 -18.12 -4.16 17.51
CA THR A 127 -17.04 -5.15 17.65
C THR A 127 -16.51 -5.61 16.30
N HIS A 128 -17.38 -5.87 15.32
CA HIS A 128 -16.98 -6.24 13.97
C HIS A 128 -16.16 -5.13 13.29
N LEU A 129 -16.61 -3.88 13.43
CA LEU A 129 -15.92 -2.70 12.87
C LEU A 129 -14.51 -2.55 13.46
N LEU A 130 -14.37 -2.72 14.78
CA LEU A 130 -13.09 -2.62 15.47
C LEU A 130 -12.12 -3.74 15.07
N ILE A 131 -12.59 -4.98 14.97
CA ILE A 131 -11.76 -6.12 14.56
C ILE A 131 -11.35 -5.99 13.09
N PHE A 132 -12.28 -5.62 12.21
CA PHE A 132 -11.93 -5.41 10.81
C PHE A 132 -10.91 -4.27 10.67
N GLY A 133 -11.15 -3.14 11.34
CA GLY A 133 -10.23 -2.00 11.32
C GLY A 133 -8.83 -2.35 11.82
N SER A 134 -8.71 -3.13 12.90
CA SER A 134 -7.41 -3.55 13.41
C SER A 134 -6.67 -4.44 12.42
N VAL A 135 -7.34 -5.46 11.86
CA VAL A 135 -6.73 -6.39 10.91
C VAL A 135 -6.37 -5.69 9.60
N PHE A 136 -7.22 -4.79 9.10
CA PHE A 136 -6.99 -4.03 7.87
C PHE A 136 -5.78 -3.09 7.97
N ILE A 137 -5.40 -2.66 9.18
CA ILE A 137 -4.19 -1.87 9.40
C ILE A 137 -2.97 -2.78 9.60
N THR A 138 -3.10 -3.82 10.43
CA THR A 138 -1.96 -4.66 10.81
C THR A 138 -1.43 -5.52 9.67
N ILE A 139 -2.31 -6.06 8.79
CA ILE A 139 -1.86 -6.93 7.69
C ILE A 139 -1.01 -6.16 6.68
N PRO A 140 -1.41 -5.00 6.13
CA PRO A 140 -0.58 -4.24 5.21
C PRO A 140 0.76 -3.82 5.83
N LEU A 141 0.78 -3.44 7.11
CA LEU A 141 2.03 -3.11 7.80
C LEU A 141 2.97 -4.31 7.91
N ALA A 142 2.44 -5.47 8.32
CA ALA A 142 3.21 -6.71 8.36
C ALA A 142 3.71 -7.10 6.96
N ALA A 143 2.88 -6.94 5.94
CA ALA A 143 3.24 -7.18 4.55
C ALA A 143 4.39 -6.27 4.11
N MET A 144 4.35 -4.96 4.39
CA MET A 144 5.43 -4.03 4.06
C MET A 144 6.76 -4.43 4.72
N VAL A 145 6.72 -4.85 6.00
CA VAL A 145 7.92 -5.30 6.72
C VAL A 145 8.52 -6.56 6.10
N VAL A 146 7.67 -7.53 5.74
CA VAL A 146 8.12 -8.76 5.08
C VAL A 146 8.66 -8.46 3.69
N MET A 147 7.94 -7.66 2.88
CA MET A 147 8.38 -7.21 1.56
C MET A 147 9.76 -6.59 1.61
N LYS A 148 9.98 -5.61 2.51
CA LYS A 148 11.27 -4.95 2.69
C LYS A 148 12.40 -5.93 2.97
N LYS A 149 12.18 -6.92 3.83
CA LYS A 149 13.20 -7.93 4.19
C LYS A 149 13.48 -8.93 3.08
N THR A 150 12.49 -9.21 2.23
CA THR A 150 12.59 -10.25 1.20
C THR A 150 13.04 -9.72 -0.16
N VAL A 151 13.00 -8.41 -0.39
CA VAL A 151 13.15 -7.81 -1.72
C VAL A 151 14.53 -8.06 -2.34
N PHE A 152 15.61 -8.01 -1.55
CA PHE A 152 16.97 -8.24 -2.03
C PHE A 152 17.47 -9.69 -1.82
N MET A 153 16.59 -10.61 -1.40
CA MET A 153 16.97 -12.02 -1.30
C MET A 153 17.26 -12.59 -2.69
N LYS A 154 18.48 -13.11 -2.88
CA LYS A 154 18.97 -13.67 -4.16
C LYS A 154 18.10 -14.83 -4.65
N ASP A 155 17.65 -15.69 -3.73
CA ASP A 155 16.76 -16.82 -3.99
C ASP A 155 15.36 -16.53 -3.42
N LYS A 156 14.54 -15.76 -4.15
CA LYS A 156 13.14 -15.54 -3.78
C LYS A 156 12.39 -16.88 -3.83
N PRO A 157 11.77 -17.35 -2.74
CA PRO A 157 11.05 -18.61 -2.79
C PRO A 157 9.86 -18.44 -3.74
N ALA A 158 9.70 -19.33 -4.73
CA ALA A 158 8.63 -19.25 -5.73
C ALA A 158 7.21 -19.11 -5.11
N LYS A 159 7.04 -19.57 -3.87
CA LYS A 159 5.79 -19.47 -3.09
C LYS A 159 5.48 -18.05 -2.59
N ILE A 160 6.43 -17.11 -2.63
CA ILE A 160 6.23 -15.75 -2.09
C ILE A 160 5.19 -14.96 -2.90
N ASN A 161 5.20 -15.09 -4.23
CA ASN A 161 4.21 -14.43 -5.10
C ASN A 161 2.80 -15.00 -4.87
N ILE A 162 2.71 -16.32 -4.68
CA ILE A 162 1.44 -16.99 -4.32
C ILE A 162 0.96 -16.52 -2.95
N ALA A 163 1.86 -16.41 -1.97
CA ALA A 163 1.54 -15.89 -0.64
C ALA A 163 1.01 -14.45 -0.69
N TRP A 164 1.59 -13.58 -1.53
CA TRP A 164 1.09 -12.22 -1.74
C TRP A 164 -0.30 -12.20 -2.37
N GLY A 165 -0.55 -13.05 -3.37
CA GLY A 165 -1.88 -13.21 -3.98
C GLY A 165 -2.93 -13.67 -2.97
N ILE A 166 -2.60 -14.67 -2.15
CA ILE A 166 -3.48 -15.18 -1.08
C ILE A 166 -3.74 -14.09 -0.03
N THR A 167 -2.71 -13.35 0.38
CA THR A 167 -2.84 -12.27 1.36
C THR A 167 -3.77 -11.18 0.84
N GLY A 168 -3.62 -10.76 -0.42
CA GLY A 168 -4.51 -9.78 -1.05
C GLY A 168 -5.96 -10.26 -1.14
N ALA A 169 -6.18 -11.50 -1.56
CA ALA A 169 -7.52 -12.10 -1.60
C ALA A 169 -8.15 -12.22 -0.20
N ALA A 170 -7.36 -12.61 0.81
CA ALA A 170 -7.83 -12.71 2.19
C ALA A 170 -8.31 -11.36 2.72
N ILE A 171 -7.59 -10.26 2.47
CA ILE A 171 -8.01 -8.90 2.87
C ILE A 171 -9.34 -8.51 2.20
N LEU A 172 -9.51 -8.83 0.91
CA LEU A 172 -10.72 -8.50 0.15
C LEU A 172 -11.98 -9.14 0.76
N PHE A 173 -11.89 -10.41 1.14
CA PHE A 173 -13.03 -11.16 1.68
C PHE A 173 -13.12 -11.12 3.20
N LEU A 174 -12.14 -10.55 3.90
CA LEU A 174 -12.02 -10.50 5.36
C LEU A 174 -13.27 -10.01 6.11
N PRO A 175 -14.04 -9.00 5.65
CA PRO A 175 -15.21 -8.53 6.39
C PRO A 175 -16.26 -9.62 6.65
N TYR A 176 -16.48 -10.52 5.69
CA TYR A 176 -17.53 -11.52 5.75
C TYR A 176 -17.33 -12.58 6.85
N PRO A 177 -16.18 -13.29 6.95
CA PRO A 177 -15.94 -14.24 8.04
C PRO A 177 -15.92 -13.55 9.41
N ILE A 178 -15.47 -12.28 9.51
CA ILE A 178 -15.55 -11.53 10.77
C ILE A 178 -17.01 -11.44 11.24
N ILE A 179 -17.94 -11.08 10.36
CA ILE A 179 -19.37 -10.99 10.68
C ILE A 179 -19.99 -12.37 10.99
N LEU A 180 -19.48 -13.44 10.38
CA LEU A 180 -20.01 -14.79 10.61
C LEU A 180 -19.60 -15.38 11.96
N PHE A 181 -18.34 -15.16 12.40
CA PHE A 181 -17.73 -15.86 13.52
C PHE A 181 -17.57 -15.02 14.79
N VAL A 182 -17.54 -13.68 14.68
CA VAL A 182 -17.46 -12.82 15.84
C VAL A 182 -18.87 -12.59 16.40
N PRO A 183 -19.11 -12.79 17.71
CA PRO A 183 -20.41 -12.49 18.29
C PRO A 183 -20.67 -10.98 18.25
N ALA A 184 -21.90 -10.60 17.90
CA ALA A 184 -22.32 -9.22 17.91
C ALA A 184 -22.42 -8.71 19.36
N GLY A 185 -21.66 -7.66 19.70
CA GLY A 185 -21.81 -6.98 21.00
C GLY A 185 -23.05 -6.09 21.02
N TYR A 186 -23.02 -5.01 20.24
CA TYR A 186 -24.14 -4.10 20.05
C TYR A 186 -24.53 -4.05 18.58
N GLU A 187 -25.68 -4.61 18.24
CA GLU A 187 -26.16 -4.73 16.86
C GLU A 187 -26.66 -3.39 16.32
N ILE A 188 -26.16 -3.03 15.15
CA ILE A 188 -26.59 -1.88 14.37
C ILE A 188 -27.25 -2.44 13.10
N ASN A 189 -28.57 -2.34 13.04
CA ASN A 189 -29.33 -2.76 11.87
C ASN A 189 -29.51 -1.55 10.94
N LEU A 190 -28.72 -1.51 9.87
CA LEU A 190 -28.81 -0.48 8.84
C LEU A 190 -29.37 -1.07 7.55
N SER A 191 -30.11 -0.25 6.80
CA SER A 191 -30.51 -0.56 5.44
C SER A 191 -29.31 -0.47 4.49
N TRP A 192 -29.32 -1.25 3.41
CA TRP A 192 -28.30 -1.22 2.36
C TRP A 192 -28.08 0.19 1.79
N ILE A 193 -29.12 1.02 1.76
CA ILE A 193 -29.04 2.42 1.31
C ILE A 193 -28.10 3.22 2.22
N ILE A 194 -28.15 3.00 3.54
CA ILE A 194 -27.31 3.71 4.50
C ILE A 194 -25.85 3.26 4.35
N TYR A 195 -25.61 1.95 4.19
CA TYR A 195 -24.28 1.40 3.92
C TYR A 195 -23.63 2.04 2.67
N LEU A 196 -24.36 2.10 1.56
CA LEU A 196 -23.87 2.72 0.34
C LEU A 196 -23.71 4.24 0.49
N SER A 197 -24.59 4.91 1.22
CA SER A 197 -24.46 6.35 1.49
C SER A 197 -23.18 6.66 2.29
N ILE A 198 -22.90 5.90 3.35
CA ILE A 198 -21.65 6.01 4.12
C ILE A 198 -20.44 5.76 3.22
N THR A 199 -20.52 4.76 2.34
CA THR A 199 -19.45 4.43 1.38
C THR A 199 -19.14 5.62 0.46
N VAL A 200 -20.17 6.28 -0.07
CA VAL A 200 -19.99 7.48 -0.92
C VAL A 200 -19.38 8.64 -0.13
N ILE A 201 -19.83 8.87 1.11
CA ILE A 201 -19.28 9.91 1.98
C ILE A 201 -17.80 9.64 2.28
N LEU A 202 -17.44 8.40 2.64
CA LEU A 202 -16.05 8.00 2.87
C LEU A 202 -15.21 8.07 1.59
N PHE A 203 -15.78 7.73 0.43
CA PHE A 203 -15.10 7.90 -0.85
C PHE A 203 -14.75 9.36 -1.13
N ILE A 204 -15.68 10.30 -0.89
CA ILE A 204 -15.39 11.74 -1.03
C ILE A 204 -14.35 12.16 0.02
N GLY A 205 -14.51 11.74 1.27
CA GLY A 205 -13.59 12.04 2.36
C GLY A 205 -12.15 11.56 2.09
N THR A 206 -11.98 10.35 1.56
CA THR A 206 -10.66 9.82 1.18
C THR A 206 -10.04 10.62 0.03
N ARG A 207 -10.83 11.11 -0.95
CA ARG A 207 -10.32 12.01 -2.00
C ARG A 207 -9.79 13.32 -1.45
N LEU A 208 -10.45 13.89 -0.44
CA LEU A 208 -10.00 15.12 0.24
C LEU A 208 -8.76 14.86 1.11
N LEU A 209 -8.73 13.74 1.84
CA LEU A 209 -7.58 13.35 2.66
C LEU A 209 -6.34 13.06 1.79
N LYS A 210 -6.53 12.51 0.59
CA LYS A 210 -5.43 12.20 -0.34
C LYS A 210 -4.51 13.41 -0.55
N GLY A 211 -5.06 14.59 -0.80
CA GLY A 211 -4.24 15.80 -0.99
C GLY A 211 -3.44 16.18 0.26
N ARG A 212 -3.97 15.94 1.46
CA ARG A 212 -3.24 16.26 2.72
C ARG A 212 -2.21 15.22 3.13
N VAL A 213 -2.33 14.00 2.62
CA VAL A 213 -1.41 12.89 2.93
C VAL A 213 -0.22 12.91 1.99
N PHE A 214 -0.44 13.29 0.72
CA PHE A 214 0.56 13.15 -0.34
C PHE A 214 1.09 14.49 -0.89
N ASP A 215 0.58 15.64 -0.46
CA ASP A 215 1.10 16.97 -0.80
C ASP A 215 1.66 17.69 0.44
#